data_AF-A0A963DPP5-F1
#
_entry.id   AF-A0A963DPP5-F1
#
_cell.length_a   1.000
_cell.length_b   1.000
_cell.length_c   1.000
_cell.angle_alpha   90.00
_cell.angle_beta   90.00
_cell.angle_gamma   90.00
#
_symmetry.space_group_name_H-M   'P 1'
#
loop_
_entity.id
_entity.type
_entity.pdbx_description
1 polymer ?
#
loop_
_entity_poly.entity_id
_entity_poly.type
_entity_poly.pdbx_seq_one_letter_code
_entity_poly.pdbx_strand_id
1 'polypeptide(L)'
;MEEEPVTVAPAATPTVEWTYHRTADGQHPNGDEQQIVWLMNRARQDPTAEGIWLATSTEPSIANGRNFFQVNTQMLQEEFASYAAKPPAAFDVRLYNAAKAHSDDLIVRDAQDHNNQFQRIEDAGFAYSVARGSVFSYATDALNTHAAWNIDWGSGPGGMQTGRGHRMAVMAIDGNYSQTVFY
;
A
#
# COMPACT_ATOMS: atom_id res chain seq x y z
N MET A 1 -11.27 30.63 50.06
CA MET A 1 -10.92 31.07 48.70
C MET A 1 -10.73 29.78 47.94
N GLU A 2 -11.79 29.33 47.27
CA GLU A 2 -11.85 28.07 46.53
C GLU A 2 -11.26 28.34 45.14
N GLU A 3 -10.19 27.63 44.77
CA GLU A 3 -9.63 27.73 43.42
C GLU A 3 -10.46 26.85 42.48
N GLU A 4 -11.14 27.51 41.52
CA GLU A 4 -11.80 26.87 40.39
C GLU A 4 -10.78 26.14 39.51
N PRO A 5 -11.06 24.91 39.04
CA PRO A 5 -10.15 24.20 38.15
C PRO A 5 -10.09 24.90 36.78
N VAL A 6 -8.89 25.33 36.39
CA VAL A 6 -8.63 25.86 35.04
C VAL A 6 -8.77 24.71 34.04
N THR A 7 -9.94 24.61 33.40
CA THR A 7 -10.13 23.78 32.22
C THR A 7 -9.45 24.47 31.04
N VAL A 8 -8.21 24.09 30.75
CA VAL A 8 -7.55 24.47 29.50
C VAL A 8 -8.24 23.71 28.38
N ALA A 9 -9.15 24.39 27.67
CA ALA A 9 -9.69 23.89 26.42
C ALA A 9 -8.52 23.59 25.44
N PRO A 10 -8.57 22.48 24.68
CA PRO A 10 -7.51 22.18 23.72
C PRO A 10 -7.37 23.35 22.73
N ALA A 11 -6.14 23.79 22.52
CA ALA A 11 -5.80 24.84 21.57
C ALA A 11 -6.09 24.38 20.14
N ALA A 12 -7.31 24.62 19.67
CA ALA A 12 -7.85 24.35 18.34
C ALA A 12 -7.81 22.88 17.85
N THR A 13 -8.90 22.42 17.23
CA THR A 13 -8.89 21.19 16.42
C THR A 13 -7.87 21.35 15.29
N PRO A 14 -6.97 20.39 15.02
CA PRO A 14 -6.02 20.47 13.91
C PRO A 14 -6.75 20.63 12.56
N THR A 15 -6.90 21.84 12.03
CA THR A 15 -7.84 22.09 10.91
C THR A 15 -7.37 21.55 9.56
N VAL A 16 -6.10 21.15 9.42
CA VAL A 16 -5.51 20.73 8.12
C VAL A 16 -5.25 19.22 8.06
N GLU A 17 -4.75 18.60 9.12
CA GLU A 17 -4.45 17.16 9.09
C GLU A 17 -5.71 16.30 8.91
N TRP A 18 -6.83 16.72 9.53
CA TRP A 18 -8.13 16.08 9.36
C TRP A 18 -8.69 16.20 7.94
N THR A 19 -8.12 16.97 7.01
CA THR A 19 -8.62 17.03 5.62
C THR A 19 -7.89 16.09 4.67
N TYR A 20 -6.75 15.52 5.07
CA TYR A 20 -5.94 14.68 4.18
C TYR A 20 -6.46 13.25 3.99
N HIS A 21 -7.59 12.87 4.58
CA HIS A 21 -8.16 11.53 4.42
C HIS A 21 -9.03 11.38 3.15
N ARG A 22 -9.22 12.45 2.36
CA ARG A 22 -10.00 12.42 1.12
C ARG A 22 -9.67 13.57 0.17
N THR A 23 -10.02 13.43 -1.11
CA THR A 23 -9.98 14.54 -2.07
C THR A 23 -11.05 15.60 -1.78
N ALA A 24 -10.82 16.81 -2.28
CA ALA A 24 -11.70 17.96 -2.04
C ALA A 24 -13.12 17.76 -2.62
N ASP A 25 -13.25 17.00 -3.70
CA ASP A 25 -14.52 16.61 -4.32
C ASP A 25 -15.18 15.40 -3.62
N GLY A 26 -14.50 14.77 -2.66
CA GLY A 26 -14.98 13.61 -1.92
C GLY A 26 -14.99 12.30 -2.71
N GLN A 27 -14.38 12.26 -3.89
CA GLN A 27 -14.42 11.08 -4.77
C GLN A 27 -13.38 10.02 -4.39
N HIS A 28 -12.31 10.41 -3.71
CA HIS A 28 -11.24 9.52 -3.26
C HIS A 28 -11.04 9.62 -1.74
N PRO A 29 -10.77 8.51 -1.03
CA PRO A 29 -10.59 7.18 -1.59
C PRO A 29 -11.89 6.57 -2.10
N ASN A 30 -11.86 6.02 -3.31
CA ASN A 30 -12.99 5.28 -3.89
C ASN A 30 -13.07 3.86 -3.30
N GLY A 31 -13.98 3.02 -3.80
CA GLY A 31 -14.17 1.66 -3.29
C GLY A 31 -12.90 0.79 -3.37
N ASP A 32 -12.20 0.82 -4.51
CA ASP A 32 -10.99 0.03 -4.73
C ASP A 32 -9.82 0.52 -3.87
N GLU A 33 -9.66 1.83 -3.73
CA GLU A 33 -8.60 2.44 -2.92
C GLU A 33 -8.80 2.14 -1.44
N GLN A 34 -10.06 2.22 -0.96
CA GLN A 34 -10.40 1.80 0.40
C GLN A 34 -10.13 0.31 0.60
N GLN A 35 -10.48 -0.51 -0.39
CA GLN A 35 -10.25 -1.96 -0.33
C GLN A 35 -8.75 -2.30 -0.30
N ILE A 36 -7.91 -1.65 -1.10
CA ILE A 36 -6.45 -1.83 -1.06
C ILE A 36 -5.89 -1.48 0.32
N VAL A 37 -6.30 -0.35 0.91
CA VAL A 37 -5.84 0.03 2.25
C VAL A 37 -6.30 -0.98 3.30
N TRP A 38 -7.54 -1.47 3.21
CA TRP A 38 -8.05 -2.51 4.10
C TRP A 38 -7.27 -3.83 3.96
N LEU A 39 -7.04 -4.30 2.72
CA LEU A 39 -6.31 -5.53 2.45
C LEU A 39 -4.85 -5.43 2.91
N MET A 40 -4.18 -4.30 2.67
CA MET A 40 -2.84 -4.03 3.20
C MET A 40 -2.82 -4.13 4.73
N ASN A 41 -3.77 -3.47 5.41
CA ASN A 41 -3.80 -3.45 6.86
C ASN A 41 -4.14 -4.83 7.45
N ARG A 42 -4.99 -5.60 6.79
CA ARG A 42 -5.26 -7.01 7.13
C ARG A 42 -3.99 -7.85 7.03
N ALA A 43 -3.24 -7.69 5.93
CA ALA A 43 -1.98 -8.40 5.71
C ALA A 43 -0.93 -8.05 6.78
N ARG A 44 -0.77 -6.77 7.10
CA ARG A 44 0.14 -6.28 8.14
C ARG A 44 -0.23 -6.78 9.53
N GLN A 45 -1.52 -6.92 9.83
CA GLN A 45 -1.99 -7.35 11.15
C GLN A 45 -1.71 -8.82 11.43
N ASP A 46 -1.88 -9.69 10.42
CA ASP A 46 -1.60 -11.13 10.53
C ASP A 46 -0.91 -11.65 9.26
N PRO A 47 0.42 -11.47 9.15
CA PRO A 47 1.17 -11.89 7.97
C PRO A 47 1.05 -13.39 7.70
N THR A 48 1.08 -14.22 8.75
CA THR A 48 0.98 -15.68 8.59
C THR A 48 -0.35 -16.07 7.95
N ALA A 49 -1.48 -15.54 8.45
CA ALA A 49 -2.78 -15.82 7.87
C ALA A 49 -2.90 -15.29 6.43
N GLU A 50 -2.33 -14.12 6.15
CA GLU A 50 -2.33 -13.55 4.80
C GLU A 50 -1.54 -14.44 3.81
N GLY A 51 -0.37 -14.91 4.19
CA GLY A 51 0.44 -15.81 3.36
C GLY A 51 -0.28 -17.11 3.03
N ILE A 52 -0.99 -17.69 3.99
CA ILE A 52 -1.85 -18.86 3.77
C ILE A 52 -2.96 -18.51 2.78
N TRP A 53 -3.69 -17.42 3.00
CA TRP A 53 -4.79 -17.04 2.13
C TRP A 53 -4.34 -16.76 0.70
N LEU A 54 -3.24 -16.02 0.48
CA LEU A 54 -2.69 -15.78 -0.86
C LEU A 54 -2.24 -17.08 -1.55
N ALA A 55 -1.65 -18.01 -0.80
CA ALA A 55 -1.22 -19.30 -1.31
C ALA A 55 -2.40 -20.21 -1.72
N THR A 56 -3.51 -20.19 -0.98
CA THR A 56 -4.62 -21.14 -1.16
C THR A 56 -5.87 -20.56 -1.81
N SER A 57 -5.96 -19.24 -1.99
CA SER A 57 -7.16 -18.59 -2.51
C SER A 57 -7.51 -19.09 -3.92
N THR A 58 -8.80 -19.34 -4.14
CA THR A 58 -9.38 -19.73 -5.42
C THR A 58 -9.95 -18.53 -6.19
N GLU A 59 -9.89 -17.32 -5.63
CA GLU A 59 -10.36 -16.11 -6.31
C GLU A 59 -9.57 -15.90 -7.62
N PRO A 60 -10.23 -15.70 -8.77
CA PRO A 60 -9.54 -15.56 -10.06
C PRO A 60 -8.48 -14.46 -10.06
N SER A 61 -8.74 -13.32 -9.39
CA SER A 61 -7.83 -12.18 -9.25
C SER A 61 -6.50 -12.54 -8.56
N ILE A 62 -6.44 -13.66 -7.83
CA ILE A 62 -5.24 -14.18 -7.16
C ILE A 62 -4.73 -15.42 -7.89
N ALA A 63 -5.61 -16.40 -8.09
CA ALA A 63 -5.24 -17.72 -8.60
C ALA A 63 -4.65 -17.64 -10.01
N ASN A 64 -5.17 -16.77 -10.87
CA ASN A 64 -4.67 -16.64 -12.24
C ASN A 64 -3.23 -16.12 -12.27
N GLY A 65 -2.91 -15.05 -11.52
CA GLY A 65 -1.56 -14.52 -11.41
C GLY A 65 -0.60 -15.54 -10.79
N ARG A 66 -1.02 -16.14 -9.67
CA ARG A 66 -0.26 -17.18 -8.97
C ARG A 66 0.10 -18.37 -9.87
N ASN A 67 -0.87 -18.85 -10.66
CA ASN A 67 -0.67 -19.97 -11.58
C ASN A 67 0.19 -19.58 -12.78
N PHE A 68 -0.04 -18.38 -13.36
CA PHE A 68 0.71 -17.89 -14.50
C PHE A 68 2.20 -17.79 -14.20
N PHE A 69 2.56 -17.24 -13.04
CA PHE A 69 3.96 -17.11 -12.61
C PHE A 69 4.52 -18.36 -11.93
N GLN A 70 3.73 -19.44 -11.82
CA GLN A 70 4.13 -20.69 -11.16
C GLN A 70 4.67 -20.44 -9.74
N VAL A 71 3.95 -19.62 -8.97
CA VAL A 71 4.36 -19.22 -7.63
C VAL A 71 4.51 -20.45 -6.75
N ASN A 72 5.67 -20.57 -6.11
CA ASN A 72 5.92 -21.58 -5.08
C ASN A 72 5.15 -21.16 -3.81
N THR A 73 3.99 -21.78 -3.61
CA THR A 73 3.08 -21.48 -2.49
C THR A 73 3.66 -21.85 -1.13
N GLN A 74 4.47 -22.90 -1.05
CA GLN A 74 5.17 -23.27 0.18
C GLN A 74 6.17 -22.18 0.58
N MET A 75 7.01 -21.74 -0.37
CA MET A 75 7.96 -20.63 -0.15
C MET A 75 7.22 -19.35 0.25
N LEU A 76 6.10 -19.04 -0.42
CA LEU A 76 5.27 -17.88 -0.07
C LEU A 76 4.79 -17.94 1.39
N GLN A 77 4.26 -19.09 1.83
CA GLN A 77 3.79 -19.27 3.20
C GLN A 77 4.93 -19.20 4.22
N GLU A 78 6.08 -19.83 3.93
CA GLU A 78 7.26 -19.80 4.79
C GLU A 78 7.81 -18.38 4.97
N GLU A 79 7.87 -17.60 3.88
CA GLU A 79 8.28 -16.19 3.92
C GLU A 79 7.31 -15.36 4.80
N PHE A 80 6.00 -15.46 4.57
CA PHE A 80 5.00 -14.70 5.33
C PHE A 80 4.93 -15.07 6.82
N ALA A 81 5.11 -16.35 7.15
CA ALA A 81 5.16 -16.81 8.53
C ALA A 81 6.36 -16.27 9.33
N SER A 82 7.40 -15.77 8.64
CA SER A 82 8.56 -15.16 9.26
C SER A 82 8.40 -13.67 9.59
N TYR A 83 7.38 -13.01 9.02
CA TYR A 83 7.20 -11.57 9.18
C TYR A 83 6.49 -11.23 10.49
N ALA A 84 6.99 -10.20 11.17
CA ALA A 84 6.31 -9.62 12.32
C ALA A 84 5.11 -8.77 11.86
N ALA A 85 4.05 -8.78 12.65
CA ALA A 85 2.91 -7.89 12.45
C ALA A 85 3.34 -6.41 12.50
N LYS A 86 2.64 -5.57 11.75
CA LYS A 86 2.89 -4.13 11.64
C LYS A 86 1.62 -3.32 11.93
N PRO A 87 1.76 -2.10 12.48
CA PRO A 87 0.61 -1.21 12.66
C PRO A 87 -0.03 -0.89 11.29
N PRO A 88 -1.33 -0.56 11.29
CA PRO A 88 -2.03 -0.17 10.06
C PRO A 88 -1.47 1.15 9.51
N ALA A 89 -1.48 1.28 8.19
CA ALA A 89 -1.29 2.54 7.50
C ALA A 89 -2.63 3.21 7.20
N ALA A 90 -2.60 4.53 7.04
CA ALA A 90 -3.75 5.35 6.67
C ALA A 90 -3.61 5.86 5.24
N PHE A 91 -4.75 6.15 4.61
CA PHE A 91 -4.79 6.90 3.36
C PHE A 91 -4.39 8.37 3.60
N ASP A 92 -3.61 8.93 2.68
CA ASP A 92 -3.29 10.36 2.63
C ASP A 92 -3.44 10.87 1.20
N VAL A 93 -4.26 11.90 1.05
CA VAL A 93 -4.63 12.49 -0.23
C VAL A 93 -3.42 13.02 -1.00
N ARG A 94 -2.35 13.43 -0.31
CA ARG A 94 -1.13 13.89 -0.98
C ARG A 94 -0.40 12.74 -1.65
N LEU A 95 -0.33 11.59 -0.97
CA LEU A 95 0.23 10.37 -1.57
C LEU A 95 -0.64 9.87 -2.72
N TYR A 96 -1.97 9.96 -2.59
CA TYR A 96 -2.88 9.72 -3.71
C TYR A 96 -2.65 10.67 -4.89
N ASN A 97 -2.46 11.97 -4.65
CA ASN A 97 -2.21 12.94 -5.72
C ASN A 97 -0.88 12.64 -6.43
N ALA A 98 0.17 12.32 -5.67
CA ALA A 98 1.45 11.88 -6.22
C ALA A 98 1.31 10.60 -7.05
N ALA A 99 0.55 9.64 -6.52
CA ALA A 99 0.19 8.39 -7.17
C ALA A 99 -0.47 8.60 -8.52
N LYS A 100 -1.61 9.28 -8.50
CA LYS A 100 -2.41 9.59 -9.68
C LYS A 100 -1.60 10.34 -10.74
N ALA A 101 -0.81 11.34 -10.34
CA ALA A 101 0.02 12.08 -11.28
C ALA A 101 1.07 11.20 -11.97
N HIS A 102 1.60 10.19 -11.28
CA HIS A 102 2.53 9.22 -11.87
C HIS A 102 1.82 8.24 -12.78
N SER A 103 0.68 7.68 -12.36
CA SER A 103 -0.11 6.77 -13.20
C SER A 103 -0.56 7.46 -14.49
N ASP A 104 -1.01 8.72 -14.42
CA ASP A 104 -1.38 9.52 -15.61
C ASP A 104 -0.19 9.70 -16.56
N ASP A 105 1.03 9.91 -16.05
CA ASP A 105 2.25 10.01 -16.86
C ASP A 105 2.68 8.68 -17.48
N LEU A 106 2.59 7.59 -16.73
CA LEU A 106 2.86 6.23 -17.24
C LEU A 106 1.90 5.88 -18.39
N ILE A 107 0.62 6.27 -18.29
CA ILE A 107 -0.37 6.11 -19.36
C ILE A 107 0.02 6.93 -20.59
N VAL A 108 0.39 8.20 -20.42
CA VAL A 108 0.79 9.09 -21.54
C VAL A 108 2.02 8.55 -22.28
N ARG A 109 2.95 7.93 -21.56
CA ARG A 109 4.20 7.41 -22.11
C ARG A 109 4.12 5.94 -22.55
N ASP A 110 3.00 5.26 -22.30
CA ASP A 110 2.84 3.81 -22.48
C ASP A 110 3.98 3.03 -21.81
N ALA A 111 4.20 3.29 -20.51
CA ALA A 111 5.36 2.82 -19.77
C ALA A 111 5.01 2.17 -18.43
N GLN A 112 5.94 1.36 -17.91
CA GLN A 112 5.93 0.84 -16.55
C GLN A 112 7.32 1.04 -15.95
N ASP A 113 7.51 2.13 -15.20
CA ASP A 113 8.78 2.49 -14.58
C ASP A 113 8.58 3.28 -13.28
N HIS A 114 9.68 3.49 -12.55
CA HIS A 114 9.72 4.25 -11.31
C HIS A 114 10.22 5.69 -11.49
N ASN A 115 10.28 6.20 -12.72
CA ASN A 115 10.90 7.50 -13.00
C ASN A 115 10.11 8.63 -12.32
N ASN A 116 10.81 9.50 -11.60
CA ASN A 116 10.23 10.69 -10.94
C ASN A 116 9.15 10.42 -9.87
N GLN A 117 8.90 9.18 -9.46
CA GLN A 117 7.82 8.87 -8.49
C GLN A 117 7.98 9.61 -7.15
N PHE A 118 9.22 9.79 -6.67
CA PHE A 118 9.52 10.47 -5.41
C PHE A 118 9.44 11.99 -5.52
N GLN A 119 9.84 12.55 -6.68
CA GLN A 119 9.65 13.98 -6.95
C GLN A 119 8.16 14.34 -6.86
N ARG A 120 7.27 13.46 -7.34
CA ARG A 120 5.82 13.68 -7.26
C ARG A 120 5.29 13.67 -5.82
N ILE A 121 5.92 12.93 -4.91
CA ILE A 121 5.57 12.96 -3.48
C ILE A 121 5.94 14.33 -2.89
N GLU A 122 7.11 14.85 -3.24
CA GLU A 122 7.56 16.19 -2.84
C GLU A 122 6.65 17.28 -3.41
N ASP A 123 6.31 17.20 -4.70
CA ASP A 123 5.43 18.14 -5.38
C ASP A 123 4.01 18.13 -4.78
N ALA A 124 3.55 16.98 -4.27
CA ALA A 124 2.28 16.86 -3.54
C ALA A 124 2.35 17.36 -2.09
N GLY A 125 3.53 17.77 -1.61
CA GLY A 125 3.73 18.33 -0.27
C GLY A 125 3.66 17.31 0.86
N PHE A 126 3.92 16.03 0.58
CA PHE A 126 4.02 15.00 1.63
C PHE A 126 5.45 14.95 2.17
N ALA A 127 5.61 15.18 3.47
CA ALA A 127 6.91 15.10 4.12
C ALA A 127 7.25 13.65 4.51
N TYR A 128 8.39 13.14 4.06
CA TYR A 128 8.85 11.79 4.36
C TYR A 128 10.37 11.75 4.60
N SER A 129 10.82 10.78 5.40
CA SER A 129 12.25 10.45 5.55
C SER A 129 12.66 9.23 4.72
N VAL A 130 11.71 8.33 4.49
CA VAL A 130 11.83 7.16 3.61
C VAL A 130 10.47 6.94 2.95
N ALA A 131 10.48 6.57 1.67
CA ALA A 131 9.28 6.23 0.93
C ALA A 131 9.52 4.96 0.09
N ARG A 132 8.44 4.21 -0.14
CA ARG A 132 8.38 3.10 -1.11
C ARG A 132 7.21 3.34 -2.04
N GLY A 133 7.43 3.07 -3.33
CA GLY A 133 6.43 3.13 -4.38
C GLY A 133 6.32 1.78 -5.08
N SER A 134 5.09 1.34 -5.31
CA SER A 134 4.77 0.14 -6.09
C SER A 134 4.09 0.54 -7.39
N VAL A 135 4.52 0.00 -8.53
CA VAL A 135 3.95 0.31 -9.87
C VAL A 135 3.43 -0.99 -10.48
N PHE A 136 2.17 -1.02 -10.93
CA PHE A 136 1.61 -2.20 -11.59
C PHE A 136 0.57 -1.86 -12.68
N SER A 137 0.97 -1.97 -13.95
CA SER A 137 0.14 -1.56 -15.09
C SER A 137 -0.96 -2.56 -15.50
N TYR A 138 -1.01 -3.75 -14.91
CA TYR A 138 -1.94 -4.83 -15.30
C TYR A 138 -3.01 -5.13 -14.24
N ALA A 139 -3.23 -4.19 -13.32
CA ALA A 139 -4.27 -4.29 -12.31
C ALA A 139 -5.67 -4.39 -12.94
N THR A 140 -6.47 -5.37 -12.49
CA THR A 140 -7.88 -5.49 -12.90
C THR A 140 -8.87 -4.99 -11.85
N ASP A 141 -8.48 -5.05 -10.58
CA ASP A 141 -9.28 -4.68 -9.42
C ASP A 141 -8.37 -4.57 -8.18
N ALA A 142 -8.89 -4.04 -7.07
CA ALA A 142 -8.16 -3.89 -5.81
C ALA A 142 -7.58 -5.21 -5.27
N LEU A 143 -8.30 -6.31 -5.42
CA LEU A 143 -7.88 -7.63 -4.94
C LEU A 143 -6.70 -8.16 -5.76
N ASN A 144 -6.73 -7.99 -7.08
CA ASN A 144 -5.66 -8.35 -7.98
C ASN A 144 -4.41 -7.52 -7.68
N THR A 145 -4.54 -6.20 -7.51
CA THR A 145 -3.42 -5.32 -7.16
C THR A 145 -2.79 -5.71 -5.83
N HIS A 146 -3.61 -5.92 -4.79
CA HIS A 146 -3.12 -6.36 -3.48
C HIS A 146 -2.35 -7.68 -3.57
N ALA A 147 -2.89 -8.66 -4.30
CA ALA A 147 -2.24 -9.95 -4.48
C ALA A 147 -0.96 -9.84 -5.32
N ALA A 148 -0.97 -9.02 -6.37
CA ALA A 148 0.20 -8.77 -7.21
C ALA A 148 1.36 -8.23 -6.38
N TRP A 149 1.10 -7.25 -5.52
CA TRP A 149 2.14 -6.65 -4.70
C TRP A 149 2.54 -7.54 -3.51
N ASN A 150 1.61 -8.20 -2.84
CA ASN A 150 1.96 -9.04 -1.69
C ASN A 150 2.62 -10.35 -2.09
N ILE A 151 2.14 -11.02 -3.13
CA ILE A 151 2.86 -12.18 -3.67
C ILE A 151 4.14 -11.71 -4.35
N ASP A 152 4.12 -10.50 -4.91
CA ASP A 152 5.20 -9.97 -5.74
C ASP A 152 5.53 -10.93 -6.87
N TRP A 153 4.49 -11.43 -7.54
CA TRP A 153 4.65 -12.42 -8.59
C TRP A 153 5.44 -11.82 -9.76
N GLY A 154 6.25 -12.64 -10.42
CA GLY A 154 7.10 -12.17 -11.50
C GLY A 154 8.30 -13.05 -11.75
N SER A 155 9.22 -12.56 -12.59
CA SER A 155 10.47 -13.24 -12.88
C SER A 155 11.37 -13.24 -11.64
N GLY A 156 11.61 -14.42 -11.08
CA GLY A 156 12.50 -14.62 -9.94
C GLY A 156 12.27 -15.95 -9.22
N PRO A 157 13.00 -16.19 -8.10
CA PRO A 157 12.92 -17.43 -7.36
C PRO A 157 11.50 -17.73 -6.86
N GLY A 158 10.99 -18.92 -7.20
CA GLY A 158 9.67 -19.37 -6.79
C GLY A 158 8.51 -18.62 -7.43
N GLY A 159 8.69 -18.06 -8.64
CA GLY A 159 7.63 -17.30 -9.33
C GLY A 159 7.37 -15.91 -8.75
N MET A 160 8.29 -15.40 -7.93
CA MET A 160 8.21 -14.12 -7.24
C MET A 160 9.47 -13.28 -7.51
N GLN A 161 9.31 -11.97 -7.67
CA GLN A 161 10.39 -11.04 -8.03
C GLN A 161 11.51 -11.03 -6.98
N THR A 162 12.76 -10.98 -7.46
CA THR A 162 13.93 -10.89 -6.58
C THR A 162 13.85 -9.66 -5.68
N GLY A 163 14.06 -9.85 -4.38
CA GLY A 163 14.01 -8.76 -3.38
C GLY A 163 12.61 -8.39 -2.90
N ARG A 164 11.54 -8.94 -3.51
CA ARG A 164 10.15 -8.75 -3.08
C ARG A 164 9.76 -7.26 -2.94
N GLY A 165 10.25 -6.40 -3.83
CA GLY A 165 10.16 -4.95 -3.71
C GLY A 165 8.76 -4.40 -3.40
N HIS A 166 7.72 -4.93 -4.05
CA HIS A 166 6.33 -4.54 -3.80
C HIS A 166 5.86 -5.01 -2.43
N ARG A 167 6.17 -6.26 -2.06
CA ARG A 167 5.83 -6.81 -0.74
C ARG A 167 6.52 -6.05 0.38
N MET A 168 7.79 -5.67 0.20
CA MET A 168 8.52 -4.85 1.18
C MET A 168 7.79 -3.52 1.46
N ALA A 169 7.20 -2.92 0.41
CA ALA A 169 6.39 -1.71 0.54
C ALA A 169 5.06 -1.98 1.26
N VAL A 170 4.26 -2.92 0.76
CA VAL A 170 2.93 -3.20 1.30
C VAL A 170 3.00 -3.71 2.73
N MET A 171 3.99 -4.54 3.07
CA MET A 171 4.13 -5.16 4.39
C MET A 171 5.05 -4.38 5.35
N ALA A 172 5.72 -3.33 4.90
CA ALA A 172 6.71 -2.57 5.68
C ALA A 172 7.75 -3.45 6.38
N ILE A 173 8.38 -4.35 5.62
CA ILE A 173 9.28 -5.38 6.18
C ILE A 173 10.65 -4.78 6.57
N ASP A 174 11.21 -3.89 5.75
CA ASP A 174 12.53 -3.27 5.98
C ASP A 174 12.49 -1.88 6.60
N GLY A 175 11.33 -1.47 7.11
CA GLY A 175 11.17 -0.20 7.80
C GLY A 175 9.89 -0.14 8.63
N ASN A 176 9.70 0.97 9.31
CA ASN A 176 8.44 1.29 9.99
C ASN A 176 7.73 2.37 9.19
N TYR A 177 7.16 1.99 8.05
CA TYR A 177 6.42 2.93 7.19
C TYR A 177 5.00 3.07 7.69
N SER A 178 4.65 4.27 8.16
CA SER A 178 3.28 4.62 8.54
C SER A 178 2.36 4.78 7.33
N GLN A 179 2.93 4.95 6.12
CA GLN A 179 2.20 5.15 4.86
C GLN A 179 3.00 4.61 3.66
N THR A 180 2.30 4.23 2.60
CA THR A 180 2.89 3.64 1.37
C THR A 180 2.19 4.22 0.15
N VAL A 181 2.93 4.51 -0.92
CA VAL A 181 2.38 5.07 -2.17
C VAL A 181 2.13 3.97 -3.19
N PHE A 182 0.96 4.02 -3.80
CA PHE A 182 0.43 3.02 -4.71
C PHE A 182 0.24 3.64 -6.08
N TYR A 183 0.91 3.13 -7.12
CA TYR A 183 0.95 3.71 -8.46
C TYR A 183 0.40 2.75 -9.53
#